data_AF-A0A2E2D6M6-F1
#
_entry.id   AF-A0A2E2D6M6-F1
#
_cell.length_a   1.000
_cell.length_b   1.000
_cell.length_c   1.000
_cell.angle_alpha   90.00
_cell.angle_beta   90.00
_cell.angle_gamma   90.00
#
_symmetry.space_group_name_H-M   'P 1'
#
loop_
_entity.id
_entity.type
_entity.pdbx_description
1 polymer ?
#
loop_
_entity_poly.entity_id
_entity_poly.type
_entity_poly.pdbx_seq_one_letter_code
_entity_poly.pdbx_strand_id
1 'polypeptide(L)'
;MMKNFKLKLALLSSLSCLASTQAMAAWENLPAAGVSVGSDTSAYILCNPTGDFGSGSGADAPVQPSSTADECAVMPINEALPPDSSFTGASRIPVVNGTRTITMNNSYTNNTNVVIGNVKEYVWRNSSTNMCIYGMRVSLTNTDYNLTEPGKQTFEVNDIARKGWSGKTIDVAYSTVPTTASPIYRIGRTFTSVQHRPGFVDQPITGLGSSPAINGVNVWPTPAGRPTAAEQKADIDTDWVDFTTDANYLDDDGSTNPLSGMSYVRSSCTSGTFTTAADAIRLRQTFQELSADGSTDNPFIEVEVEGVIPN
;
A
#
# COMPACT_ATOMS: atom_id res chain seq x y z
N MET A 1 40.34 -56.80 11.95
CA MET A 1 38.94 -56.36 11.78
C MET A 1 38.87 -54.84 11.84
N MET A 2 38.90 -54.18 10.69
CA MET A 2 38.73 -52.73 10.57
C MET A 2 37.23 -52.43 10.41
N LYS A 3 36.65 -51.65 11.32
CA LYS A 3 35.31 -51.07 11.14
C LYS A 3 35.47 -49.69 10.52
N ASN A 4 35.07 -49.57 9.25
CA ASN A 4 34.96 -48.31 8.53
C ASN A 4 33.76 -47.52 9.08
N PHE A 5 34.01 -46.38 9.72
CA PHE A 5 33.01 -45.33 9.86
C PHE A 5 33.38 -44.19 8.91
N LYS A 6 32.68 -44.11 7.78
CA LYS A 6 32.69 -42.96 6.89
C LYS A 6 31.80 -41.89 7.51
N LEU A 7 32.38 -40.90 8.17
CA LEU A 7 31.67 -39.67 8.54
C LEU A 7 31.80 -38.68 7.38
N LYS A 8 30.76 -38.55 6.55
CA LYS A 8 30.61 -37.44 5.61
C LYS A 8 30.03 -36.27 6.39
N LEU A 9 30.86 -35.33 6.80
CA LEU A 9 30.41 -34.05 7.31
C LEU A 9 30.43 -33.05 6.16
N ALA A 10 29.28 -32.89 5.50
CA ALA A 10 29.03 -31.73 4.66
C ALA A 10 28.53 -30.61 5.58
N LEU A 11 29.44 -29.71 5.99
CA LEU A 11 29.02 -28.42 6.50
C LEU A 11 28.50 -27.62 5.29
N LEU A 12 27.19 -27.67 5.06
CA LEU A 12 26.54 -26.65 4.25
C LEU A 12 26.69 -25.34 5.00
N SER A 13 27.44 -24.42 4.41
CA SER A 13 27.45 -23.02 4.71
C SER A 13 26.04 -22.45 4.45
N SER A 14 25.13 -22.59 5.41
CA SER A 14 24.01 -21.68 5.53
C SER A 14 24.58 -20.37 6.07
N LEU A 15 25.12 -19.57 5.16
CA LEU A 15 25.18 -18.13 5.32
C LEU A 15 23.71 -17.68 5.37
N SER A 16 23.07 -17.88 6.51
CA SER A 16 21.85 -17.18 6.84
C SER A 16 22.21 -15.72 6.68
N CYS A 17 21.70 -15.10 5.62
CA CYS A 17 21.46 -13.68 5.57
C CYS A 17 20.69 -13.33 6.84
N LEU A 18 21.42 -13.10 7.93
CA LEU A 18 21.12 -12.01 8.80
C LEU A 18 21.15 -10.81 7.84
N ALA A 19 20.00 -10.52 7.23
CA ALA A 19 19.66 -9.16 6.90
C ALA A 19 19.74 -8.46 8.25
N SER A 20 20.94 -8.02 8.60
CA SER A 20 21.13 -7.01 9.61
C SER A 20 20.28 -5.87 9.10
N THR A 21 19.10 -5.73 9.69
CA THR A 21 18.31 -4.52 9.72
C THR A 21 19.21 -3.45 10.31
N GLN A 22 20.15 -2.94 9.50
CA GLN A 22 20.62 -1.59 9.67
C GLN A 22 19.40 -0.75 9.30
N ALA A 23 18.53 -0.57 10.30
CA ALA A 23 17.44 0.37 10.27
C ALA A 23 18.08 1.73 9.96
N MET A 24 18.09 2.09 8.68
CA MET A 24 18.15 3.47 8.26
C MET A 24 16.74 3.99 8.49
N ALA A 25 16.40 4.17 9.78
CA ALA A 25 15.06 4.48 10.27
C ALA A 25 14.45 5.59 9.40
N ALA A 26 13.57 5.17 8.48
CA ALA A 26 12.87 5.93 7.44
C ALA A 26 12.42 5.02 6.29
N TRP A 27 13.33 4.19 5.75
CA TRP A 27 13.11 3.41 4.53
C TRP A 27 13.28 1.92 4.77
N GLU A 28 12.24 1.15 4.48
CA GLU A 28 12.26 -0.29 4.63
C GLU A 28 12.47 -0.98 3.30
N ASN A 29 13.36 -1.97 3.27
CA ASN A 29 13.51 -2.79 2.08
C ASN A 29 12.27 -3.66 1.89
N LEU A 30 11.79 -3.77 0.65
CA LEU A 30 10.67 -4.65 0.31
C LEU A 30 11.15 -5.78 -0.62
N PRO A 31 11.60 -6.93 -0.05
CA PRO A 31 12.28 -7.96 -0.81
C PRO A 31 11.39 -8.65 -1.85
N ALA A 32 11.96 -8.95 -3.02
CA ALA A 32 11.26 -9.69 -4.08
C ALA A 32 10.88 -11.14 -3.69
N ALA A 33 11.46 -11.67 -2.61
CA ALA A 33 11.14 -12.99 -2.07
C ALA A 33 10.13 -12.95 -0.90
N GLY A 34 9.63 -11.77 -0.56
CA GLY A 34 8.83 -11.54 0.64
C GLY A 34 9.66 -11.50 1.92
N VAL A 35 8.98 -11.44 3.05
CA VAL A 35 9.57 -11.40 4.40
C VAL A 35 9.10 -12.59 5.23
N SER A 36 9.95 -13.06 6.14
CA SER A 36 9.59 -14.18 7.02
C SER A 36 8.62 -13.73 8.11
N VAL A 37 7.56 -14.50 8.32
CA VAL A 37 6.58 -14.34 9.39
C VAL A 37 6.43 -15.68 10.10
N GLY A 38 7.14 -15.86 11.21
CA GLY A 38 7.27 -17.16 11.86
C GLY A 38 7.93 -18.19 10.93
N SER A 39 7.23 -19.29 10.64
CA SER A 39 7.66 -20.32 9.68
C SER A 39 7.24 -20.07 8.24
N ASP A 40 6.40 -19.05 8.01
CA ASP A 40 5.81 -18.74 6.73
C ASP A 40 6.48 -17.51 6.09
N THR A 41 6.04 -17.18 4.88
CA THR A 41 6.45 -16.00 4.13
C THR A 41 5.25 -15.08 3.93
N SER A 42 5.44 -13.78 4.08
CA SER A 42 4.48 -12.73 3.76
C SER A 42 4.98 -11.89 2.60
N ALA A 43 4.06 -11.41 1.76
CA ALA A 43 4.36 -10.36 0.79
C ALA A 43 4.40 -8.97 1.44
N TYR A 44 3.81 -8.82 2.63
CA TYR A 44 3.66 -7.57 3.38
C TYR A 44 4.68 -7.41 4.50
N ILE A 45 5.11 -6.17 4.73
CA ILE A 45 5.68 -5.67 5.98
C ILE A 45 4.64 -4.81 6.72
N LEU A 46 4.68 -4.79 8.05
CA LEU A 46 3.85 -3.89 8.86
C LEU A 46 4.57 -2.56 9.04
N CYS A 47 3.82 -1.46 8.99
CA CYS A 47 4.36 -0.12 9.20
C CYS A 47 3.66 0.56 10.39
N ASN A 48 2.33 0.60 10.39
CA ASN A 48 1.57 1.22 11.47
C ASN A 48 0.31 0.41 11.74
N PRO A 49 0.34 -0.72 12.47
CA PRO A 49 -0.85 -1.56 12.68
C PRO A 49 -1.83 -0.99 13.72
N THR A 50 -1.74 0.30 14.07
CA THR A 50 -2.61 0.89 15.09
C THR A 50 -4.02 1.14 14.58
N GLY A 51 -4.98 1.15 15.51
CA GLY A 51 -6.39 1.42 15.25
C GLY A 51 -7.06 0.53 14.23
N ASP A 52 -6.76 -0.77 14.27
CA ASP A 52 -7.38 -1.80 13.41
C ASP A 52 -7.49 -1.37 11.95
N PHE A 53 -6.39 -0.78 11.45
CA PHE A 53 -6.23 -0.38 10.06
C PHE A 53 -7.23 0.68 9.60
N GLY A 54 -7.75 1.53 10.50
CA GLY A 54 -8.70 2.60 10.16
C GLY A 54 -9.96 2.53 10.99
N SER A 55 -10.55 1.33 11.09
CA SER A 55 -11.82 1.04 11.76
C SER A 55 -11.87 1.23 13.29
N GLY A 56 -10.76 1.65 13.89
CA GLY A 56 -10.66 1.92 15.32
C GLY A 56 -11.05 3.36 15.65
N SER A 57 -11.77 3.56 16.75
CA SER A 57 -12.22 4.89 17.19
C SER A 57 -11.87 5.20 18.65
N GLY A 58 -11.86 6.50 19.00
CA GLY A 58 -11.59 6.96 20.36
C GLY A 58 -10.18 6.59 20.85
N ALA A 59 -10.11 5.74 21.88
CA ALA A 59 -8.83 5.27 22.43
C ALA A 59 -8.10 4.30 21.48
N ASP A 60 -8.84 3.67 20.58
CA ASP A 60 -8.36 2.73 19.58
C ASP A 60 -8.22 3.41 18.21
N ALA A 61 -8.22 4.75 18.12
CA ALA A 61 -8.03 5.43 16.84
C ALA A 61 -6.60 5.26 16.27
N PRO A 62 -6.43 5.31 14.92
CA PRO A 62 -5.11 5.27 14.31
C PRO A 62 -4.14 6.33 14.87
N VAL A 63 -2.94 5.88 15.25
CA VAL A 63 -1.90 6.75 15.81
C VAL A 63 -1.06 7.31 14.68
N GLN A 64 -0.92 8.63 14.62
CA GLN A 64 -0.07 9.30 13.64
C GLN A 64 1.43 9.10 13.97
N PRO A 65 2.30 8.86 12.97
CA PRO A 65 3.74 8.82 13.20
C PRO A 65 4.23 10.17 13.75
N SER A 66 5.16 10.10 14.68
CA SER A 66 5.73 11.24 15.40
C SER A 66 7.18 11.52 15.01
N SER A 67 7.87 10.53 14.45
CA SER A 67 9.28 10.62 14.09
C SER A 67 9.67 9.60 13.01
N THR A 68 10.90 9.71 12.50
CA THR A 68 11.45 8.70 11.59
C THR A 68 11.87 7.40 12.29
N ALA A 69 11.68 7.30 13.62
CA ALA A 69 11.85 6.06 14.36
C ALA A 69 10.59 5.18 14.31
N ASP A 70 9.45 5.74 13.89
CA ASP A 70 8.25 4.96 13.61
C ASP A 70 8.47 4.16 12.31
N GLU A 71 8.06 2.89 12.30
CA GLU A 71 8.35 1.94 11.22
C GLU A 71 7.84 2.46 9.87
N CYS A 72 8.67 2.37 8.83
CA CYS A 72 8.42 2.92 7.49
C CYS A 72 8.16 4.45 7.42
N ALA A 73 8.19 5.19 8.53
CA ALA A 73 7.77 6.59 8.54
C ALA A 73 8.88 7.55 8.14
N VAL A 74 8.57 8.48 7.24
CA VAL A 74 9.42 9.61 6.87
C VAL A 74 8.72 10.93 7.17
N MET A 75 9.49 11.95 7.55
CA MET A 75 8.97 13.25 8.00
C MET A 75 9.45 14.41 7.11
N PRO A 76 9.01 14.49 5.84
CA PRO A 76 9.34 15.61 4.96
C PRO A 76 8.68 16.90 5.45
N ILE A 77 9.34 18.04 5.20
CA ILE A 77 8.82 19.37 5.58
C ILE A 77 7.57 19.74 4.77
N ASN A 78 7.47 19.27 3.52
CA ASN A 78 6.28 19.37 2.68
C ASN A 78 6.27 18.27 1.61
N GLU A 79 5.09 18.01 1.02
CA GLU A 79 4.90 16.93 0.05
C GLU A 79 5.69 17.09 -1.27
N ALA A 80 6.12 18.31 -1.61
CA ALA A 80 6.87 18.59 -2.84
C ALA A 80 8.38 18.36 -2.70
N LEU A 81 8.86 18.07 -1.49
CA LEU A 81 10.25 17.73 -1.21
C LEU A 81 10.42 16.21 -1.06
N PRO A 82 11.55 15.64 -1.56
CA PRO A 82 11.82 14.24 -1.36
C PRO A 82 12.08 13.95 0.14
N PRO A 83 11.56 12.84 0.68
CA PRO A 83 11.78 12.43 2.07
C PRO A 83 13.14 11.73 2.26
N ASP A 84 14.20 12.28 1.64
CA ASP A 84 15.54 11.72 1.69
C ASP A 84 16.57 12.86 1.61
N SER A 85 17.40 12.98 2.64
CA SER A 85 18.38 14.06 2.78
C SER A 85 19.53 13.98 1.76
N SER A 86 19.73 12.83 1.11
CA SER A 86 20.70 12.68 0.02
C SER A 86 20.28 13.43 -1.25
N PHE A 87 19.00 13.77 -1.40
CA PHE A 87 18.51 14.60 -2.48
C PHE A 87 18.78 16.07 -2.14
N THR A 88 19.83 16.63 -2.75
CA THR A 88 20.28 18.01 -2.53
C THR A 88 20.22 18.82 -3.84
N GLY A 89 20.26 20.16 -3.72
CA GLY A 89 20.25 21.07 -4.88
C GLY A 89 19.09 20.82 -5.83
N ALA A 90 19.40 20.62 -7.12
CA ALA A 90 18.41 20.38 -8.17
C ALA A 90 17.64 19.06 -7.99
N SER A 91 18.23 18.04 -7.35
CA SER A 91 17.55 16.75 -7.10
C SER A 91 16.36 16.88 -6.14
N ARG A 92 16.25 17.99 -5.40
CA ARG A 92 15.08 18.29 -4.55
C ARG A 92 13.85 18.69 -5.35
N ILE A 93 14.02 19.08 -6.61
CA ILE A 93 12.93 19.50 -7.48
C ILE A 93 12.40 18.25 -8.17
N PRO A 94 11.09 17.95 -8.06
CA PRO A 94 10.51 16.79 -8.74
C PRO A 94 10.64 16.96 -10.26
N VAL A 95 11.14 15.93 -10.91
CA VAL A 95 11.21 15.81 -12.38
C VAL A 95 9.86 15.39 -12.97
N VAL A 96 8.95 14.86 -12.14
CA VAL A 96 7.53 14.72 -12.46
C VAL A 96 6.71 15.29 -11.32
N ASN A 97 5.73 16.14 -11.63
CA ASN A 97 4.75 16.68 -10.70
C ASN A 97 3.37 16.60 -11.36
N GLY A 98 2.67 15.49 -11.13
CA GLY A 98 1.43 15.15 -11.80
C GLY A 98 0.23 15.22 -10.87
N THR A 99 -0.94 15.54 -11.43
CA THR A 99 -2.24 15.27 -10.81
C THR A 99 -3.08 14.52 -11.84
N ARG A 100 -3.76 13.45 -11.41
CA ARG A 100 -4.62 12.61 -12.24
C ARG A 100 -5.96 12.45 -11.58
N THR A 101 -7.03 12.55 -12.37
CA THR A 101 -8.39 12.39 -11.86
C THR A 101 -8.73 10.92 -11.69
N ILE A 102 -9.33 10.58 -10.57
CA ILE A 102 -9.86 9.25 -10.30
C ILE A 102 -11.29 9.22 -10.83
N THR A 103 -11.51 8.48 -11.91
CA THR A 103 -12.82 8.33 -12.54
C THR A 103 -13.29 6.88 -12.39
N MET A 104 -14.40 6.68 -11.69
CA MET A 104 -15.07 5.39 -11.65
C MET A 104 -16.04 5.29 -12.83
N ASN A 105 -15.99 4.18 -13.56
CA ASN A 105 -16.97 3.83 -14.58
C ASN A 105 -17.19 2.31 -14.53
N ASN A 106 -18.26 1.90 -13.85
CA ASN A 106 -18.60 0.49 -13.66
C ASN A 106 -20.13 0.33 -13.45
N SER A 107 -20.57 -0.86 -13.04
CA SER A 107 -21.99 -1.13 -12.79
C SER A 107 -22.61 -0.25 -11.70
N TYR A 108 -21.86 0.14 -10.65
CA TYR A 108 -22.36 1.01 -9.59
C TYR A 108 -22.61 2.44 -10.08
N THR A 109 -21.83 2.91 -11.04
CA THR A 109 -22.00 4.23 -11.64
C THR A 109 -22.97 4.23 -12.84
N ASN A 110 -23.74 3.16 -13.04
CA ASN A 110 -24.55 2.93 -14.24
C ASN A 110 -23.74 3.15 -15.55
N ASN A 111 -22.49 2.68 -15.56
CA ASN A 111 -21.50 2.86 -16.62
C ASN A 111 -21.28 4.32 -17.06
N THR A 112 -21.51 5.26 -16.15
CA THR A 112 -21.26 6.69 -16.34
C THR A 112 -19.99 7.09 -15.61
N ASN A 113 -19.21 8.01 -16.18
CA ASN A 113 -18.02 8.53 -15.52
C ASN A 113 -18.42 9.31 -14.27
N VAL A 114 -17.94 8.87 -13.10
CA VAL A 114 -18.08 9.57 -11.83
C VAL A 114 -16.69 9.90 -11.29
N VAL A 115 -16.43 11.18 -11.03
CA VAL A 115 -15.15 11.63 -10.47
C VAL A 115 -15.20 11.57 -8.95
N ILE A 116 -14.36 10.72 -8.37
CA ILE A 116 -14.34 10.44 -6.92
C ILE A 116 -13.10 11.02 -6.21
N GLY A 117 -12.17 11.60 -6.95
CA GLY A 117 -10.97 12.18 -6.37
C GLY A 117 -9.84 12.44 -7.36
N ASN A 118 -8.64 12.62 -6.84
CA ASN A 118 -7.41 12.75 -7.62
C ASN A 118 -6.25 11.98 -6.96
N VAL A 119 -5.31 11.52 -7.78
CA VAL A 119 -3.97 11.08 -7.37
C VAL A 119 -2.98 12.20 -7.65
N LYS A 120 -2.22 12.60 -6.64
CA LYS A 120 -1.04 13.45 -6.76
C LYS A 120 0.19 12.56 -6.89
N GLU A 121 1.05 12.83 -7.86
CA GLU A 121 2.32 12.11 -8.04
C GLU A 121 3.51 13.07 -8.07
N TYR A 122 4.59 12.62 -7.45
CA TYR A 122 5.90 13.23 -7.55
C TYR A 122 6.94 12.18 -7.93
N VAL A 123 7.87 12.54 -8.80
CA VAL A 123 9.10 11.77 -8.99
C VAL A 123 10.28 12.68 -8.80
N TRP A 124 11.15 12.33 -7.86
CA TRP A 124 12.43 12.99 -7.67
C TRP A 124 13.53 12.10 -8.20
N ARG A 125 14.55 12.70 -8.81
CA ARG A 125 15.71 11.99 -9.37
C ARG A 125 16.99 12.55 -8.79
N ASN A 126 17.81 11.68 -8.22
CA ASN A 126 19.18 11.97 -7.86
C ASN A 126 20.10 11.42 -8.95
N SER A 127 20.52 12.29 -9.87
CA SER A 127 21.38 11.91 -11.01
C SER A 127 22.79 11.48 -10.59
N SER A 128 23.25 11.85 -9.39
CA SER A 128 24.57 11.46 -8.90
C SER A 128 24.63 9.99 -8.44
N THR A 129 23.50 9.45 -7.99
CA THR A 129 23.38 8.08 -7.48
C THR A 129 22.51 7.18 -8.36
N ASN A 130 21.91 7.71 -9.43
CA ASN A 130 20.93 7.03 -10.26
C ASN A 130 19.75 6.47 -9.43
N MET A 131 19.32 7.21 -8.41
CA MET A 131 18.19 6.85 -7.56
C MET A 131 17.00 7.76 -7.83
N CYS A 132 15.81 7.19 -7.82
CA CYS A 132 14.56 7.93 -7.87
C CYS A 132 13.68 7.58 -6.69
N ILE A 133 12.87 8.56 -6.27
CA ILE A 133 11.77 8.38 -5.33
C ILE A 133 10.49 8.68 -6.08
N TYR A 134 9.55 7.75 -6.03
CA TYR A 134 8.22 7.85 -6.60
C TYR A 134 7.25 8.02 -5.44
N GLY A 135 6.67 9.20 -5.31
CA GLY A 135 5.68 9.53 -4.29
C GLY A 135 4.29 9.61 -4.89
N MET A 136 3.28 9.11 -4.18
CA MET A 136 1.88 9.30 -4.54
C MET A 136 0.99 9.56 -3.31
N ARG A 137 -0.07 10.33 -3.50
CA ARG A 137 -1.14 10.56 -2.51
C ARG A 137 -2.50 10.58 -3.19
N VAL A 138 -3.49 9.97 -2.56
CA VAL A 138 -4.89 10.04 -2.97
C VAL A 138 -5.58 11.16 -2.21
N SER A 139 -6.46 11.89 -2.91
CA SER A 139 -7.39 12.84 -2.32
C SER A 139 -8.79 12.56 -2.86
N LEU A 140 -9.70 12.22 -1.95
CA LEU A 140 -11.07 11.87 -2.27
C LEU A 140 -11.99 13.07 -2.12
N THR A 141 -13.06 13.08 -2.92
CA THR A 141 -14.09 14.11 -2.87
C THR A 141 -15.37 13.56 -2.24
N ASN A 142 -16.24 14.49 -1.86
CA ASN A 142 -17.58 14.18 -1.37
C ASN A 142 -18.53 13.74 -2.50
N THR A 143 -18.18 12.66 -3.18
CA THR A 143 -18.91 12.16 -4.34
C THR A 143 -19.61 10.87 -3.98
N ASP A 144 -20.92 10.84 -4.19
CA ASP A 144 -21.68 9.59 -4.22
C ASP A 144 -21.39 8.84 -5.53
N TYR A 145 -20.70 7.70 -5.45
CA TYR A 145 -20.34 6.94 -6.64
C TYR A 145 -21.44 6.00 -7.12
N ASN A 146 -22.35 5.59 -6.23
CA ASN A 146 -23.32 4.57 -6.55
C ASN A 146 -24.63 5.21 -7.04
N LEU A 147 -24.76 5.32 -8.35
CA LEU A 147 -25.94 5.89 -9.00
C LEU A 147 -27.12 4.91 -9.07
N THR A 148 -26.96 3.70 -8.53
CA THR A 148 -27.97 2.62 -8.59
C THR A 148 -28.70 2.38 -7.28
N GLU A 149 -28.18 2.88 -6.16
CA GLU A 149 -28.79 2.76 -4.83
C GLU A 149 -29.12 4.13 -4.25
N PRO A 150 -30.17 4.26 -3.43
CA PRO A 150 -30.38 5.46 -2.63
C PRO A 150 -29.35 5.53 -1.49
N GLY A 151 -29.05 6.75 -1.05
CA GLY A 151 -28.15 6.98 0.08
C GLY A 151 -26.97 7.84 -0.35
N LYS A 152 -25.83 7.64 0.29
CA LYS A 152 -24.60 8.33 -0.06
C LYS A 152 -23.43 7.38 0.14
N GLN A 153 -22.91 6.87 -0.97
CA GLN A 153 -21.79 5.94 -0.95
C GLN A 153 -20.54 6.68 -1.43
N THR A 154 -19.71 7.11 -0.49
CA THR A 154 -18.38 7.65 -0.80
C THR A 154 -17.40 6.50 -0.97
N PHE A 155 -16.49 6.64 -1.94
CA PHE A 155 -15.46 5.62 -2.16
C PHE A 155 -14.43 5.68 -1.02
N GLU A 156 -14.13 4.54 -0.45
CA GLU A 156 -13.09 4.35 0.57
C GLU A 156 -11.92 3.64 -0.07
N VAL A 157 -10.73 4.22 0.09
CA VAL A 157 -9.48 3.64 -0.40
C VAL A 157 -8.85 2.90 0.76
N ASN A 158 -8.97 1.59 0.74
CA ASN A 158 -8.27 0.71 1.67
C ASN A 158 -6.87 0.35 1.17
N ASP A 159 -6.67 0.33 -0.15
CA ASP A 159 -5.37 -0.01 -0.71
C ASP A 159 -5.06 0.78 -1.99
N ILE A 160 -3.79 1.11 -2.15
CA ILE A 160 -3.21 1.79 -3.30
C ILE A 160 -2.10 0.91 -3.87
N ALA A 161 -2.37 0.21 -4.96
CA ALA A 161 -1.39 -0.63 -5.64
C ALA A 161 -0.74 0.10 -6.83
N ARG A 162 0.58 0.01 -6.96
CA ARG A 162 1.39 0.65 -8.00
C ARG A 162 2.28 -0.34 -8.72
N LYS A 163 2.30 -0.32 -10.05
CA LYS A 163 3.06 -1.26 -10.88
C LYS A 163 4.41 -0.75 -11.39
N GLY A 164 5.16 -1.64 -12.03
CA GLY A 164 6.38 -1.37 -12.80
C GLY A 164 7.67 -1.75 -12.08
N TRP A 165 7.59 -2.48 -10.96
CA TRP A 165 8.73 -2.77 -10.11
C TRP A 165 9.48 -4.05 -10.49
N SER A 166 9.06 -4.74 -11.56
CA SER A 166 9.68 -6.00 -11.97
C SER A 166 11.19 -5.86 -12.19
N GLY A 167 11.95 -6.76 -11.59
CA GLY A 167 13.42 -6.75 -11.63
C GLY A 167 14.11 -5.65 -10.82
N LYS A 168 13.36 -4.79 -10.09
CA LYS A 168 13.92 -3.72 -9.26
C LYS A 168 14.01 -4.13 -7.79
N THR A 169 15.14 -3.79 -7.17
CA THR A 169 15.23 -3.69 -5.71
C THR A 169 14.60 -2.38 -5.30
N ILE A 170 13.70 -2.43 -4.32
CA ILE A 170 12.97 -1.25 -3.88
C ILE A 170 13.02 -1.14 -2.36
N ASP A 171 13.01 0.11 -1.91
CA ASP A 171 12.71 0.46 -0.53
C ASP A 171 11.40 1.26 -0.51
N VAL A 172 10.66 1.18 0.58
CA VAL A 172 9.35 1.82 0.74
C VAL A 172 9.30 2.64 2.01
N ALA A 173 8.45 3.66 2.01
CA ALA A 173 8.20 4.53 3.15
C ALA A 173 6.83 5.20 3.01
N TYR A 174 6.36 5.84 4.08
CA TYR A 174 5.18 6.71 4.02
C TYR A 174 5.33 7.97 4.89
N SER A 175 4.49 8.98 4.63
CA SER A 175 4.37 10.18 5.46
C SER A 175 2.91 10.60 5.62
N THR A 176 2.55 11.06 6.81
CA THR A 176 1.31 11.79 7.10
C THR A 176 1.56 13.25 7.47
N VAL A 177 2.76 13.76 7.16
CA VAL A 177 3.16 15.14 7.40
C VAL A 177 3.65 15.84 6.13
N PRO A 178 3.49 17.16 6.03
CA PRO A 178 2.77 18.05 6.97
C PRO A 178 1.24 17.97 6.83
N THR A 179 0.73 17.16 5.91
CA THR A 179 -0.69 17.04 5.62
C THR A 179 -1.30 15.94 6.48
N THR A 180 -2.15 16.30 7.46
CA THR A 180 -2.91 15.31 8.24
C THR A 180 -3.64 14.37 7.30
N ALA A 181 -3.25 13.10 7.31
CA ALA A 181 -3.67 12.08 6.37
C ALA A 181 -3.82 10.73 7.09
N SER A 182 -4.54 9.80 6.49
CA SER A 182 -4.57 8.42 6.99
C SER A 182 -3.19 7.78 6.84
N PRO A 183 -2.69 7.07 7.87
CA PRO A 183 -1.40 6.42 7.79
C PRO A 183 -1.43 5.24 6.82
N ILE A 184 -0.24 4.76 6.46
CA ILE A 184 -0.09 3.49 5.77
C ILE A 184 0.13 2.40 6.82
N TYR A 185 -0.78 1.43 6.88
CA TYR A 185 -0.79 0.40 7.91
C TYR A 185 0.22 -0.72 7.60
N ARG A 186 0.30 -1.12 6.33
CA ARG A 186 1.25 -2.12 5.82
C ARG A 186 1.56 -1.89 4.34
N ILE A 187 2.68 -2.45 3.88
CA ILE A 187 3.14 -2.32 2.49
C ILE A 187 3.53 -3.70 1.96
N GLY A 188 3.00 -4.09 0.80
CA GLY A 188 3.17 -5.42 0.23
C GLY A 188 3.82 -5.44 -1.14
N ARG A 189 4.71 -6.40 -1.39
CA ARG A 189 5.22 -6.74 -2.73
C ARG A 189 4.25 -7.70 -3.42
N THR A 190 3.05 -7.20 -3.69
CA THR A 190 1.93 -8.00 -4.20
C THR A 190 1.01 -7.16 -5.06
N PHE A 191 0.26 -7.84 -5.93
CA PHE A 191 -0.88 -7.26 -6.62
C PHE A 191 -2.16 -7.36 -5.80
N THR A 192 -2.28 -8.24 -4.80
CA THR A 192 -3.54 -8.55 -4.14
C THR A 192 -3.70 -7.75 -2.86
N SER A 193 -4.73 -6.92 -2.77
CA SER A 193 -5.13 -6.28 -1.51
C SER A 193 -5.95 -7.25 -0.66
N VAL A 194 -5.55 -7.45 0.59
CA VAL A 194 -6.26 -8.37 1.50
C VAL A 194 -7.14 -7.56 2.43
N GLN A 195 -8.43 -7.85 2.49
CA GLN A 195 -9.35 -7.19 3.41
C GLN A 195 -8.86 -7.32 4.87
N HIS A 196 -8.91 -6.22 5.62
CA HIS A 196 -8.70 -6.19 7.06
C HIS A 196 -9.96 -5.68 7.78
N ARG A 197 -10.23 -6.25 8.94
CA ARG A 197 -11.26 -5.85 9.92
C ARG A 197 -10.74 -6.27 11.30
N PRO A 198 -11.30 -5.74 12.41
CA PRO A 198 -10.91 -6.19 13.75
C PRO A 198 -10.95 -7.72 13.90
N GLY A 199 -9.81 -8.30 14.27
CA GLY A 199 -9.62 -9.75 14.41
C GLY A 199 -9.21 -10.51 13.14
N PHE A 200 -8.94 -9.81 12.03
CA PHE A 200 -8.33 -10.39 10.82
C PHE A 200 -6.81 -10.37 10.92
N VAL A 201 -6.10 -10.88 9.91
CA VAL A 201 -4.64 -11.01 9.95
C VAL A 201 -4.00 -9.70 9.47
N ASP A 202 -3.23 -9.06 10.34
CA ASP A 202 -2.50 -7.82 10.01
C ASP A 202 -1.47 -8.05 8.89
N GLN A 203 -0.81 -9.21 8.87
CA GLN A 203 0.25 -9.55 7.92
C GLN A 203 -0.06 -10.88 7.19
N PRO A 204 -0.78 -10.84 6.06
CA PRO A 204 -1.19 -12.01 5.30
C PRO A 204 -0.01 -12.83 4.77
N ILE A 205 -0.07 -14.14 4.94
CA ILE A 205 0.95 -15.06 4.40
C ILE A 205 0.69 -15.37 2.92
N THR A 206 1.71 -15.87 2.24
CA THR A 206 1.64 -16.34 0.85
C THR A 206 0.96 -17.72 0.75
N GLY A 207 0.81 -18.21 -0.48
CA GLY A 207 0.23 -19.51 -0.78
C GLY A 207 -1.26 -19.44 -1.09
N LEU A 208 -1.68 -18.37 -1.77
CA LEU A 208 -3.02 -18.22 -2.37
C LEU A 208 -3.14 -19.03 -3.67
N GLY A 209 -2.05 -19.13 -4.44
CA GLY A 209 -1.98 -19.79 -5.75
C GLY A 209 -2.58 -18.95 -6.90
N SER A 210 -2.89 -17.68 -6.65
CA SER A 210 -3.49 -16.74 -7.60
C SER A 210 -3.27 -15.29 -7.15
N SER A 211 -3.53 -14.34 -8.04
CA SER A 211 -3.37 -12.90 -7.76
C SER A 211 -4.66 -12.12 -8.08
N PRO A 212 -5.77 -12.31 -7.34
CA PRO A 212 -6.94 -11.46 -7.49
C PRO A 212 -6.61 -10.03 -7.04
N ALA A 213 -7.35 -9.03 -7.56
CA ALA A 213 -7.16 -7.64 -7.13
C ALA A 213 -7.45 -7.45 -5.62
N ILE A 214 -8.53 -8.07 -5.15
CA ILE A 214 -8.97 -8.03 -3.75
C ILE A 214 -9.20 -9.47 -3.29
N ASN A 215 -8.73 -9.82 -2.09
CA ASN A 215 -8.98 -11.09 -1.44
C ASN A 215 -9.59 -10.86 -0.05
N GLY A 216 -10.68 -11.56 0.27
CA GLY A 216 -11.47 -11.32 1.46
C GLY A 216 -12.92 -11.76 1.29
N VAL A 217 -13.80 -11.26 2.17
CA VAL A 217 -15.24 -11.53 2.14
C VAL A 217 -16.04 -10.27 1.86
N ASN A 218 -16.75 -10.26 0.74
CA ASN A 218 -17.55 -9.14 0.26
C ASN A 218 -19.01 -9.18 0.78
N VAL A 219 -19.21 -9.44 2.08
CA VAL A 219 -20.53 -9.56 2.73
C VAL A 219 -20.48 -9.11 4.20
N TRP A 220 -21.58 -8.51 4.68
CA TRP A 220 -21.85 -8.17 6.09
C TRP A 220 -23.19 -8.75 6.58
N PRO A 221 -23.41 -9.06 7.89
CA PRO A 221 -22.45 -9.26 8.99
C PRO A 221 -22.09 -10.76 9.23
N THR A 222 -21.24 -11.02 10.23
CA THR A 222 -20.90 -12.35 10.78
C THR A 222 -22.17 -13.20 11.06
N PRO A 223 -22.18 -14.54 10.80
CA PRO A 223 -21.04 -15.42 10.47
C PRO A 223 -20.65 -15.45 8.99
N ALA A 224 -21.44 -14.87 8.09
CA ALA A 224 -21.14 -14.86 6.66
C ALA A 224 -19.94 -13.97 6.30
N GLY A 225 -19.68 -12.92 7.09
CA GLY A 225 -18.58 -11.96 6.88
C GLY A 225 -17.22 -12.35 7.46
N ARG A 226 -17.02 -13.60 7.92
CA ARG A 226 -15.72 -14.03 8.49
C ARG A 226 -14.87 -14.72 7.41
N PRO A 227 -13.63 -14.26 7.18
CA PRO A 227 -12.77 -14.84 6.16
C PRO A 227 -12.25 -16.20 6.59
N THR A 228 -12.14 -17.08 5.61
CA THR A 228 -11.35 -18.30 5.67
C THR A 228 -9.86 -17.97 5.69
N ALA A 229 -9.03 -18.96 6.03
CA ALA A 229 -7.58 -18.80 5.96
C ALA A 229 -7.06 -18.55 4.52
N ALA A 230 -7.82 -18.91 3.48
CA ALA A 230 -7.45 -18.64 2.09
C ALA A 230 -7.76 -17.18 1.70
N GLU A 231 -8.82 -16.60 2.24
CA GLU A 231 -9.22 -15.20 2.04
C GLU A 231 -8.34 -14.21 2.82
N GLN A 232 -7.38 -14.69 3.60
CA GLN A 232 -6.39 -13.91 4.36
C GLN A 232 -4.96 -14.18 3.86
N LYS A 233 -4.81 -14.28 2.54
CA LYS A 233 -3.54 -14.52 1.87
C LYS A 233 -3.33 -13.59 0.69
N ALA A 234 -2.07 -13.34 0.37
CA ALA A 234 -1.66 -12.69 -0.87
C ALA A 234 -0.35 -13.31 -1.35
N ASP A 235 -0.27 -13.63 -2.64
CA ASP A 235 0.98 -14.09 -3.23
C ASP A 235 1.88 -12.91 -3.60
N ILE A 236 3.18 -13.18 -3.61
CA ILE A 236 4.16 -12.18 -4.02
C ILE A 236 4.00 -11.89 -5.51
N ASP A 237 3.97 -10.60 -5.85
CA ASP A 237 4.07 -10.11 -7.22
C ASP A 237 5.17 -9.06 -7.28
N THR A 238 6.24 -9.36 -8.01
CA THR A 238 7.41 -8.48 -8.07
C THR A 238 7.18 -7.19 -8.85
N ASP A 239 6.12 -7.10 -9.67
CA ASP A 239 5.81 -5.91 -10.44
C ASP A 239 4.99 -4.88 -9.67
N TRP A 240 4.34 -5.29 -8.58
CA TRP A 240 3.40 -4.47 -7.82
C TRP A 240 3.87 -4.17 -6.40
N VAL A 241 3.49 -2.99 -5.92
CA VAL A 241 3.60 -2.58 -4.51
C VAL A 241 2.24 -2.09 -4.08
N ASP A 242 1.70 -2.69 -3.02
CA ASP A 242 0.37 -2.44 -2.46
C ASP A 242 0.52 -1.73 -1.11
N PHE A 243 -0.09 -0.56 -0.96
CA PHE A 243 -0.05 0.24 0.27
C PHE A 243 -1.44 0.23 0.91
N THR A 244 -1.57 -0.39 2.08
CA THR A 244 -2.84 -0.41 2.82
C THR A 244 -2.99 0.88 3.63
N THR A 245 -4.12 1.55 3.50
CA THR A 245 -4.52 2.82 4.12
C THR A 245 -6.01 2.75 4.44
N ASP A 246 -6.57 3.81 5.00
CA ASP A 246 -8.01 3.96 5.12
C ASP A 246 -8.33 5.43 4.87
N ALA A 247 -8.41 5.79 3.60
CA ALA A 247 -8.74 7.15 3.19
C ALA A 247 -10.19 7.18 2.71
N ASN A 248 -11.00 8.02 3.34
CA ASN A 248 -12.40 8.20 3.01
C ASN A 248 -12.80 9.68 3.22
N TYR A 249 -13.71 10.21 2.40
CA TYR A 249 -14.18 11.59 2.62
C TYR A 249 -15.19 11.67 3.77
N LEU A 250 -16.04 10.64 3.89
CA LEU A 250 -17.03 10.45 4.94
C LEU A 250 -16.98 8.98 5.35
N ASP A 251 -17.16 8.77 6.64
CA ASP A 251 -17.00 7.51 7.38
C ASP A 251 -18.17 7.42 8.36
N ASP A 252 -18.65 6.20 8.62
CA ASP A 252 -19.72 5.96 9.60
C ASP A 252 -19.20 5.87 11.05
N ASP A 253 -17.89 5.64 11.26
CA ASP A 253 -17.29 5.46 12.59
C ASP A 253 -16.70 6.76 13.20
N GLY A 254 -16.58 7.80 12.39
CA GLY A 254 -16.11 9.14 12.79
C GLY A 254 -14.61 9.41 12.60
N SER A 255 -13.84 8.50 11.99
CA SER A 255 -12.40 8.63 11.74
C SER A 255 -12.03 9.18 10.35
N THR A 256 -12.89 10.02 9.76
CA THR A 256 -12.70 10.53 8.38
C THR A 256 -11.35 11.21 8.07
N ASN A 257 -10.70 10.77 6.99
CA ASN A 257 -9.68 11.58 6.33
C ASN A 257 -9.70 11.41 4.80
N PRO A 258 -10.04 12.47 4.03
CA PRO A 258 -10.13 12.36 2.57
C PRO A 258 -8.77 12.16 1.89
N LEU A 259 -7.67 12.17 2.65
CA LEU A 259 -6.32 12.09 2.15
C LEU A 259 -5.67 10.79 2.64
N SER A 260 -5.13 10.02 1.71
CA SER A 260 -4.13 9.01 2.08
C SER A 260 -2.84 9.70 2.51
N GLY A 261 -2.04 9.01 3.30
CA GLY A 261 -0.63 9.35 3.47
C GLY A 261 0.09 9.39 2.11
N MET A 262 1.18 10.13 2.05
CA MET A 262 2.11 10.01 0.94
C MET A 262 2.76 8.63 1.00
N SER A 263 2.58 7.83 -0.04
CA SER A 263 3.24 6.54 -0.23
C SER A 263 4.47 6.72 -1.09
N TYR A 264 5.61 6.14 -0.70
CA TYR A 264 6.87 6.27 -1.41
C TYR A 264 7.46 4.91 -1.79
N VAL A 265 7.98 4.83 -3.01
CA VAL A 265 8.89 3.77 -3.45
C VAL A 265 10.19 4.39 -3.93
N ARG A 266 11.32 3.91 -3.42
CA ARG A 266 12.66 4.30 -3.83
C ARG A 266 13.32 3.15 -4.57
N SER A 267 13.91 3.44 -5.73
CA SER A 267 14.58 2.45 -6.58
C SER A 267 15.64 3.12 -7.45
N SER A 268 16.58 2.32 -7.96
CA SER A 268 17.43 2.76 -9.06
C SER A 268 16.59 3.16 -10.28
N CYS A 269 17.02 4.19 -10.99
CA CYS A 269 16.34 4.72 -12.19
C CYS A 269 17.34 5.22 -13.23
N THR A 270 16.89 5.34 -14.47
CA THR A 270 17.70 5.86 -15.58
C THR A 270 17.52 7.38 -15.78
N SER A 271 18.43 8.00 -16.54
CA SER A 271 18.32 9.41 -16.93
C SER A 271 17.24 9.67 -18.00
N GLY A 272 16.59 8.63 -18.53
CA GLY A 272 15.57 8.73 -19.57
C GLY A 272 14.31 9.47 -19.14
N THR A 273 13.39 9.68 -20.07
CA THR A 273 12.09 10.30 -19.77
C THR A 273 11.19 9.30 -19.06
N PHE A 274 10.38 9.77 -18.11
CA PHE A 274 9.33 8.96 -17.50
C PHE A 274 8.13 8.84 -18.42
N THR A 275 7.51 7.67 -18.45
CA THR A 275 6.26 7.42 -19.17
C THR A 275 5.13 7.18 -18.17
N THR A 276 3.89 7.29 -18.65
CA THR A 276 2.70 6.92 -17.90
C THR A 276 2.04 5.69 -18.51
N ALA A 277 1.25 4.98 -17.71
CA ALA A 277 0.34 3.94 -18.18
C ALA A 277 -1.02 4.12 -17.52
N ALA A 278 -2.10 3.85 -18.27
CA ALA A 278 -3.49 4.03 -17.81
C ALA A 278 -3.85 3.19 -16.58
N ASP A 279 -3.12 2.10 -16.38
CA ASP A 279 -3.31 1.10 -15.34
C ASP A 279 -2.15 1.08 -14.34
N ALA A 280 -1.38 2.16 -14.24
CA ALA A 280 -0.20 2.18 -13.38
C ALA A 280 -0.51 2.14 -11.88
N ILE A 281 -1.71 2.61 -11.52
CA ILE A 281 -2.20 2.67 -10.14
C ILE A 281 -3.58 1.99 -10.09
N ARG A 282 -3.79 1.20 -9.03
CA ARG A 282 -5.07 0.58 -8.66
C ARG A 282 -5.47 1.09 -7.29
N LEU A 283 -6.68 1.64 -7.19
CA LEU A 283 -7.28 2.03 -5.92
C LEU A 283 -8.35 1.02 -5.58
N ARG A 284 -8.35 0.53 -4.34
CA ARG A 284 -9.24 -0.55 -3.94
C ARG A 284 -9.98 -0.24 -2.66
N GLN A 285 -11.26 -0.56 -2.70
CA GLN A 285 -12.15 -0.61 -1.57
C GLN A 285 -12.34 -2.09 -1.24
N THR A 286 -11.99 -2.50 -0.02
CA THR A 286 -11.92 -3.89 0.40
C THR A 286 -12.98 -4.24 1.43
N PHE A 287 -14.05 -3.44 1.52
CA PHE A 287 -15.16 -3.65 2.45
C PHE A 287 -14.69 -3.77 3.90
N GLN A 288 -13.97 -2.78 4.41
CA GLN A 288 -13.59 -2.75 5.81
C GLN A 288 -14.82 -2.54 6.71
N GLU A 289 -15.70 -1.62 6.31
CA GLU A 289 -16.89 -1.18 7.06
C GLU A 289 -18.14 -1.02 6.18
N LEU A 290 -19.23 -0.49 6.75
CA LEU A 290 -20.41 -0.11 5.96
C LEU A 290 -20.12 1.20 5.22
N SER A 291 -20.86 1.49 4.17
CA SER A 291 -20.75 2.78 3.49
C SER A 291 -21.13 3.93 4.44
N ALA A 292 -20.73 5.16 4.10
CA ALA A 292 -20.95 6.38 4.89
C ALA A 292 -22.40 6.69 5.31
N ASP A 293 -23.40 5.98 4.79
CA ASP A 293 -24.79 6.05 5.27
C ASP A 293 -25.09 5.12 6.46
N GLY A 294 -24.10 4.34 6.91
CA GLY A 294 -24.17 3.40 8.03
C GLY A 294 -25.10 2.21 7.80
N SER A 295 -25.51 1.96 6.55
CA SER A 295 -26.57 1.00 6.24
C SER A 295 -26.36 0.19 4.97
N THR A 296 -25.65 0.74 3.98
CA THR A 296 -25.34 0.05 2.73
C THR A 296 -23.96 -0.59 2.82
N ASP A 297 -23.81 -1.77 2.21
CA ASP A 297 -22.53 -2.46 2.16
C ASP A 297 -21.48 -1.58 1.44
N ASN A 298 -20.21 -1.70 1.84
CA ASN A 298 -19.11 -1.06 1.13
C ASN A 298 -18.39 -2.07 0.22
N PRO A 299 -18.88 -2.38 -0.99
CA PRO A 299 -18.47 -3.57 -1.72
C PRO A 299 -17.02 -3.53 -2.19
N PHE A 300 -16.50 -4.69 -2.61
CA PHE A 300 -15.23 -4.76 -3.32
C PHE A 300 -15.27 -3.99 -4.64
N ILE A 301 -14.44 -2.95 -4.75
CA ILE A 301 -14.32 -2.13 -5.96
C ILE A 301 -12.83 -1.89 -6.24
N GLU A 302 -12.44 -2.04 -7.50
CA GLU A 302 -11.14 -1.58 -8.01
C GLU A 302 -11.36 -0.46 -9.02
N VAL A 303 -10.56 0.61 -8.93
CA VAL A 303 -10.52 1.71 -9.89
C VAL A 303 -9.12 1.84 -10.46
N GLU A 304 -9.05 1.89 -11.79
CA GLU A 304 -7.82 2.10 -12.54
C GLU A 304 -7.48 3.59 -12.65
N VAL A 305 -6.22 3.95 -12.40
CA VAL A 305 -5.75 5.33 -12.53
C VAL A 305 -4.45 5.37 -13.32
N GLU A 306 -4.36 6.31 -14.26
CA GLU A 306 -3.11 6.60 -14.95
C GLU A 306 -2.05 7.04 -13.94
N GLY A 307 -0.83 6.54 -14.09
CA GLY A 307 0.29 6.97 -13.26
C GLY A 307 1.65 6.74 -13.92
N VAL A 308 2.70 7.24 -13.27
CA VAL A 308 4.07 7.15 -13.78
C VAL A 308 4.63 5.72 -13.63
N ILE A 309 5.25 5.19 -14.69
CA ILE A 309 6.00 3.93 -14.64
C ILE A 309 7.47 4.20 -14.33
N PRO A 310 8.09 3.46 -13.38
CA PRO A 310 9.51 3.58 -13.11
C PRO A 310 10.36 3.17 -14.32
N ASN A 311 11.47 3.88 -14.55
CA ASN A 311 12.34 3.76 -15.73
C ASN A 311 13.72 3.21 -15.41
#